data_AF-A0A9D8IJN6-F1
#
_entry.id   AF-A0A9D8IJN6-F1
#
_cell.length_a   1.000
_cell.length_b   1.000
_cell.length_c   1.000
_cell.angle_alpha   90.00
_cell.angle_beta   90.00
_cell.angle_gamma   90.00
#
_symmetry.space_group_name_H-M   'P 1'
#
loop_
_entity.id
_entity.type
_entity.pdbx_description
1 polymer ?
#
loop_
_entity_poly.entity_id
_entity_poly.type
_entity_poly.pdbx_seq_one_letter_code
_entity_poly.pdbx_strand_id
1 'polypeptide(L)'
;MRHRQFPRPGATPSKLVDGNHWYHRDPPNRWTCEGSTAASDFMAIDFGTPRLVDRAKLYLLDDGKGVVPPERFDLEYLDGKDWKPVVNAARSPEKPAGRMANTVRFQPVSTSGIRAILRHSPSGKSGLTEFEVWGEAALPLPEPPHPAGNIAHNPGDKPFPKASASHFDRFGGKPALAIDGKTNFLPSPTNRWTSYESKNETDWLEVDFGVAKSFHRVELAIYDDRGGVQPPEKYDIEYWDGAAWKPVTGIRKSPARPAGGRFNEAGFDRVESTKVRVVFTHAGKARSGVS
;
A
#
# COMPACT_ATOMS: atom_id res chain seq x y z
N MET A 1 -11.76 12.04 3.09
CA MET A 1 -11.11 11.46 4.30
C MET A 1 -10.83 9.99 4.03
N ARG A 2 -9.57 9.59 3.84
CA ARG A 2 -9.20 8.17 3.66
C ARG A 2 -9.05 7.55 5.06
N HIS A 3 -10.12 6.99 5.62
CA HIS A 3 -9.99 6.15 6.82
C HIS A 3 -9.34 4.83 6.40
N ARG A 4 -8.10 4.61 6.83
CA ARG A 4 -7.37 3.35 6.63
C ARG A 4 -7.48 2.53 7.92
N GLN A 5 -8.08 1.36 7.82
CA GLN A 5 -8.21 0.41 8.92
C GLN A 5 -6.85 -0.21 9.27
N PHE A 6 -6.71 -0.60 10.55
CA PHE A 6 -5.49 -1.12 11.16
C PHE A 6 -5.44 -2.65 11.02
N PRO A 7 -4.63 -3.21 10.10
CA PRO A 7 -4.36 -4.64 10.16
C PRO A 7 -3.39 -4.97 11.31
N ARG A 8 -3.53 -6.18 11.86
CA ARG A 8 -2.51 -6.84 12.70
C ARG A 8 -1.15 -6.89 11.97
N PRO A 9 -0.01 -7.00 12.67
CA PRO A 9 1.26 -7.34 12.05
C PRO A 9 1.10 -8.59 11.16
N GLY A 10 1.46 -8.48 9.89
CA GLY A 10 1.36 -9.57 8.89
C GLY A 10 0.16 -9.50 7.93
N ALA A 11 -0.87 -8.68 8.21
CA ALA A 11 -1.96 -8.43 7.26
C ALA A 11 -1.66 -7.16 6.44
N THR A 12 -1.37 -7.31 5.15
CA THR A 12 -1.02 -6.16 4.29
C THR A 12 -2.02 -6.04 3.14
N PRO A 13 -2.61 -4.85 2.90
CA PRO A 13 -3.55 -4.66 1.79
C PRO A 13 -2.96 -5.04 0.42
N SER A 14 -1.63 -5.00 0.26
CA SER A 14 -0.96 -5.44 -0.97
C SER A 14 -1.21 -6.90 -1.32
N LYS A 15 -1.50 -7.76 -0.33
CA LYS A 15 -1.81 -9.17 -0.59
C LYS A 15 -3.15 -9.41 -1.26
N LEU A 16 -4.01 -8.40 -1.30
CA LEU A 16 -5.34 -8.55 -1.91
C LEU A 16 -5.36 -8.33 -3.42
N VAL A 17 -4.23 -7.95 -4.00
CA VAL A 17 -4.10 -7.60 -5.41
C VAL A 17 -2.82 -8.21 -5.99
N ASP A 18 -2.33 -9.29 -5.40
CA ASP A 18 -1.08 -9.94 -5.82
C ASP A 18 -1.27 -11.12 -6.79
N GLY A 19 -2.53 -11.43 -7.13
CA GLY A 19 -2.88 -12.53 -8.02
C GLY A 19 -2.84 -13.90 -7.37
N ASN A 20 -2.47 -14.01 -6.09
CA ASN A 20 -2.47 -15.27 -5.35
C ASN A 20 -3.67 -15.30 -4.39
N HIS A 21 -4.42 -16.39 -4.39
CA HIS A 21 -5.43 -16.63 -3.36
C HIS A 21 -5.08 -17.91 -2.60
N TRP A 22 -4.79 -17.76 -1.31
CA TRP A 22 -4.43 -18.86 -0.43
C TRP A 22 -5.11 -18.69 0.94
N TYR A 23 -5.94 -19.66 1.31
CA TYR A 23 -6.75 -19.61 2.53
C TYR A 23 -6.05 -20.11 3.80
N HIS A 24 -4.75 -20.41 3.76
CA HIS A 24 -4.03 -20.87 4.96
C HIS A 24 -3.69 -19.69 5.90
N ARG A 25 -3.39 -20.03 7.15
CA ARG A 25 -2.84 -19.05 8.10
C ARG A 25 -1.35 -18.81 7.82
N ASP A 26 -0.63 -19.87 7.52
CA ASP A 26 0.82 -19.85 7.31
C ASP A 26 1.21 -20.65 6.05
N PRO A 27 2.07 -20.09 5.18
CA PRO A 27 2.50 -18.69 5.18
C PRO A 27 1.32 -17.73 4.85
N PRO A 28 1.26 -16.54 5.47
CA PRO A 28 0.08 -15.68 5.30
C PRO A 28 0.08 -14.94 3.96
N ASN A 29 -1.01 -15.10 3.20
CA ASN A 29 -1.40 -14.27 2.05
C ASN A 29 -2.80 -13.66 2.25
N ARG A 30 -2.92 -12.73 3.20
CA ARG A 30 -4.23 -12.34 3.73
C ARG A 30 -4.23 -10.94 4.32
N TRP A 31 -5.38 -10.29 4.22
CA TRP A 31 -5.76 -9.13 5.01
C TRP A 31 -6.95 -9.49 5.90
N THR A 32 -6.90 -9.11 7.17
CA THR A 32 -7.94 -9.41 8.16
C THR A 32 -8.33 -8.18 8.96
N CYS A 33 -9.59 -8.15 9.39
CA CYS A 33 -10.14 -7.13 10.30
C CYS A 33 -10.03 -7.58 11.77
N GLU A 34 -9.19 -8.59 12.05
CA GLU A 34 -9.00 -9.11 13.40
C GLU A 34 -8.42 -8.02 14.30
N GLY A 35 -9.04 -7.78 15.46
CA GLY A 35 -8.71 -6.67 16.36
C GLY A 35 -9.48 -5.37 16.09
N SER A 36 -10.21 -5.25 14.97
CA SER A 36 -11.16 -4.15 14.76
C SER A 36 -12.28 -4.23 15.79
N THR A 37 -12.63 -3.12 16.42
CA THR A 37 -13.82 -3.01 17.30
C THR A 37 -15.08 -2.63 16.53
N ALA A 38 -14.98 -2.30 15.24
CA ALA A 38 -16.13 -1.90 14.43
C ALA A 38 -17.04 -3.08 14.10
N ALA A 39 -18.34 -2.82 13.90
CA ALA A 39 -19.29 -3.81 13.39
C ALA A 39 -19.09 -4.10 11.90
N SER A 40 -18.42 -3.20 11.18
CA SER A 40 -18.09 -3.35 9.77
C SER A 40 -16.78 -2.67 9.45
N ASP A 41 -16.04 -3.30 8.55
CA ASP A 41 -14.77 -2.85 8.02
C ASP A 41 -14.86 -2.80 6.49
N PHE A 42 -14.00 -2.05 5.82
CA PHE A 42 -14.02 -1.99 4.35
C PHE A 42 -12.62 -2.09 3.73
N MET A 43 -12.59 -2.61 2.51
CA MET A 43 -11.43 -2.56 1.63
C MET A 43 -11.82 -1.88 0.33
N ALA A 44 -10.95 -1.01 -0.19
CA ALA A 44 -11.17 -0.31 -1.45
C ALA A 44 -10.00 -0.53 -2.40
N ILE A 45 -10.32 -0.78 -3.67
CA ILE A 45 -9.38 -0.72 -4.79
C ILE A 45 -9.57 0.63 -5.46
N ASP A 46 -8.48 1.39 -5.56
CA ASP A 46 -8.39 2.67 -6.25
C ASP A 46 -7.65 2.42 -7.56
N PHE A 47 -8.34 2.56 -8.69
CA PHE A 47 -7.76 2.36 -10.02
C PHE A 47 -6.94 3.57 -10.48
N GLY A 48 -6.95 4.68 -9.75
CA GLY A 48 -6.29 5.95 -10.08
C GLY A 48 -6.92 6.73 -11.24
N THR A 49 -7.62 6.04 -12.14
CA THR A 49 -8.37 6.61 -13.26
C THR A 49 -9.66 5.80 -13.48
N PRO A 50 -10.73 6.39 -14.05
CA PRO A 50 -11.92 5.63 -14.38
C PRO A 50 -11.62 4.40 -15.24
N ARG A 51 -12.18 3.25 -14.83
CA ARG A 51 -12.19 1.97 -15.55
C ARG A 51 -13.64 1.52 -15.68
N LEU A 52 -13.96 0.92 -16.83
CA LEU A 52 -15.23 0.23 -17.00
C LEU A 52 -15.13 -1.14 -16.32
N VAL A 53 -15.96 -1.39 -15.32
CA VAL A 53 -15.95 -2.64 -14.53
C VAL A 53 -17.36 -3.19 -14.39
N ASP A 54 -17.51 -4.51 -14.41
CA ASP A 54 -18.80 -5.21 -14.38
C ASP A 54 -18.85 -6.39 -13.41
N ARG A 55 -17.70 -6.72 -12.79
CA ARG A 55 -17.59 -7.90 -11.94
C ARG A 55 -16.54 -7.70 -10.86
N ALA A 56 -16.85 -8.18 -9.67
CA ALA A 56 -15.94 -8.22 -8.53
C ALA A 56 -15.89 -9.64 -7.95
N LYS A 57 -14.72 -10.08 -7.47
CA LYS A 57 -14.57 -11.34 -6.72
C LYS A 57 -13.85 -11.10 -5.40
N LEU A 58 -14.48 -11.52 -4.32
CA LEU A 58 -13.92 -11.45 -2.98
C LEU A 58 -13.57 -12.87 -2.51
N TYR A 59 -12.31 -13.15 -2.24
CA TYR A 59 -11.87 -14.44 -1.75
C TYR A 59 -11.87 -14.42 -0.22
N LEU A 60 -13.02 -14.76 0.37
CA LEU A 60 -13.28 -14.62 1.81
C LEU A 60 -12.54 -15.70 2.61
N LEU A 61 -11.90 -15.28 3.70
CA LEU A 61 -11.21 -16.18 4.62
C LEU A 61 -12.20 -16.86 5.56
N ASP A 62 -11.84 -18.06 6.00
CA ASP A 62 -12.52 -18.77 7.07
C ASP A 62 -11.53 -19.66 7.82
N ASP A 63 -11.19 -19.23 9.03
CA ASP A 63 -10.29 -19.92 9.94
C ASP A 63 -11.05 -20.75 10.99
N GLY A 64 -12.39 -20.84 10.88
CA GLY A 64 -13.31 -21.48 11.82
C GLY A 64 -13.54 -20.72 13.14
N LYS A 65 -12.62 -19.82 13.52
CA LYS A 65 -12.72 -18.93 14.68
C LYS A 65 -11.86 -17.69 14.49
N GLY A 66 -12.27 -16.58 15.09
CA GLY A 66 -11.53 -15.30 15.02
C GLY A 66 -11.70 -14.62 13.66
N VAL A 67 -11.24 -15.24 12.58
CA VAL A 67 -11.48 -14.81 11.20
C VAL A 67 -12.47 -15.75 10.53
N VAL A 68 -13.64 -15.24 10.15
CA VAL A 68 -14.75 -15.99 9.57
C VAL A 68 -15.40 -15.18 8.43
N PRO A 69 -16.21 -15.80 7.56
CA PRO A 69 -16.93 -15.07 6.52
C PRO A 69 -17.84 -13.99 7.16
N PRO A 70 -17.96 -12.80 6.54
CA PRO A 70 -18.92 -11.79 6.95
C PRO A 70 -20.34 -12.33 6.91
N GLU A 71 -21.22 -11.81 7.77
CA GLU A 71 -22.67 -12.07 7.66
C GLU A 71 -23.21 -11.56 6.31
N ARG A 72 -22.71 -10.41 5.86
CA ARG A 72 -23.04 -9.80 4.58
C ARG A 72 -21.87 -8.94 4.10
N PHE A 73 -21.73 -8.80 2.78
CA PHE A 73 -20.92 -7.74 2.20
C PHE A 73 -21.65 -6.94 1.14
N ASP A 74 -21.41 -5.64 1.13
CA ASP A 74 -21.94 -4.68 0.17
C ASP A 74 -20.81 -4.16 -0.73
N LEU A 75 -21.11 -3.92 -2.01
CA LEU A 75 -20.19 -3.28 -2.94
C LEU A 75 -20.65 -1.87 -3.24
N GLU A 76 -19.70 -0.94 -3.30
CA GLU A 76 -19.92 0.43 -3.72
C GLU A 76 -18.86 0.83 -4.75
N TYR A 77 -19.26 1.66 -5.71
CA TYR A 77 -18.37 2.28 -6.68
C TYR A 77 -18.19 3.77 -6.38
N LEU A 78 -17.03 4.31 -6.70
CA LEU A 78 -16.74 5.73 -6.53
C LEU A 78 -17.28 6.51 -7.74
N ASP A 79 -18.22 7.41 -7.48
CA ASP A 79 -18.77 8.33 -8.47
C ASP A 79 -18.30 9.75 -8.13
N GLY A 80 -17.24 10.19 -8.81
CA GLY A 80 -16.52 11.42 -8.47
C GLY A 80 -15.91 11.35 -7.07
N LYS A 81 -16.60 11.93 -6.08
CA LYS A 81 -16.19 11.94 -4.67
C LYS A 81 -17.07 11.07 -3.76
N ASP A 82 -18.21 10.61 -4.27
CA ASP A 82 -19.25 9.95 -3.48
C ASP A 82 -19.26 8.45 -3.79
N TRP A 83 -19.35 7.64 -2.74
CA TRP A 83 -19.49 6.19 -2.89
C TRP A 83 -20.97 5.86 -3.08
N LYS A 84 -21.29 5.14 -4.17
CA LYS A 84 -22.65 4.72 -4.51
C LYS A 84 -22.79 3.20 -4.49
N PRO A 85 -23.94 2.67 -4.04
CA PRO A 85 -24.18 1.23 -3.99
C PRO A 85 -24.20 0.61 -5.39
N VAL A 86 -23.57 -0.55 -5.51
CA VAL A 86 -23.81 -1.47 -6.62
C VAL A 86 -25.15 -2.16 -6.36
N VAL A 87 -26.14 -1.85 -7.20
CA VAL A 87 -27.51 -2.37 -7.10
C VAL A 87 -27.79 -3.43 -8.17
N ASN A 88 -28.84 -4.24 -7.95
CA ASN A 88 -29.32 -5.26 -8.91
C ASN A 88 -28.22 -6.23 -9.37
N ALA A 89 -27.30 -6.57 -8.48
CA ALA A 89 -26.17 -7.44 -8.78
C ALA A 89 -26.50 -8.92 -8.59
N ALA A 90 -26.05 -9.77 -9.52
CA ALA A 90 -26.10 -11.22 -9.37
C ALA A 90 -24.92 -11.68 -8.51
N ARG A 91 -25.21 -12.48 -7.48
CA ARG A 91 -24.22 -12.95 -6.49
C ARG A 91 -24.08 -14.46 -6.54
N SER A 92 -22.84 -14.94 -6.47
CA SER A 92 -22.52 -16.36 -6.37
C SER A 92 -21.33 -16.55 -5.43
N PRO A 93 -21.50 -17.22 -4.27
CA PRO A 93 -22.76 -17.72 -3.71
C PRO A 93 -23.74 -16.59 -3.32
N GLU A 94 -25.00 -16.95 -3.05
CA GLU A 94 -26.04 -15.99 -2.62
C GLU A 94 -25.73 -15.39 -1.24
N LYS A 95 -25.31 -16.23 -0.29
CA LYS A 95 -24.81 -15.84 1.02
C LYS A 95 -23.28 -15.90 1.04
N PRO A 96 -22.58 -14.98 1.73
CA PRO A 96 -21.13 -15.02 1.79
C PRO A 96 -20.62 -16.37 2.33
N ALA A 97 -19.65 -16.96 1.63
CA ALA A 97 -19.03 -18.21 2.05
C ALA A 97 -17.50 -18.09 2.07
N GLY A 98 -16.88 -18.72 3.05
CA GLY A 98 -15.43 -18.74 3.21
C GLY A 98 -14.74 -19.74 2.30
N ARG A 99 -13.43 -19.60 2.15
CA ARG A 99 -12.57 -20.52 1.39
C ARG A 99 -12.96 -20.66 -0.08
N MET A 100 -13.64 -19.65 -0.63
CA MET A 100 -14.00 -19.59 -2.03
C MET A 100 -14.16 -18.15 -2.53
N ALA A 101 -14.17 -18.00 -3.86
CA ALA A 101 -14.49 -16.74 -4.50
C ALA A 101 -15.98 -16.43 -4.35
N ASN A 102 -16.27 -15.21 -3.88
CA ASN A 102 -17.62 -14.65 -3.83
C ASN A 102 -17.72 -13.64 -4.97
N THR A 103 -18.37 -14.07 -6.05
CA THR A 103 -18.49 -13.31 -7.29
C THR A 103 -19.74 -12.46 -7.27
N VAL A 104 -19.58 -11.19 -7.60
CA VAL A 104 -20.68 -10.24 -7.82
C VAL A 104 -20.58 -9.72 -9.25
N ARG A 105 -21.64 -9.91 -10.03
CA ARG A 105 -21.78 -9.38 -11.41
C ARG A 105 -22.83 -8.28 -11.41
N PHE A 106 -22.54 -7.16 -12.05
CA PHE A 106 -23.39 -5.98 -12.06
C PHE A 106 -23.35 -5.30 -13.44
N GLN A 107 -24.27 -4.36 -13.67
CA GLN A 107 -24.23 -3.54 -14.89
C GLN A 107 -22.91 -2.77 -14.97
N PRO A 108 -22.25 -2.70 -16.15
CA PRO A 108 -20.97 -2.00 -16.27
C PRO A 108 -21.03 -0.57 -15.73
N VAL A 109 -20.09 -0.22 -14.85
CA VAL A 109 -19.93 1.14 -14.31
C VAL A 109 -18.54 1.66 -14.63
N SER A 110 -18.47 2.91 -15.08
CA SER A 110 -17.20 3.64 -15.21
C SER A 110 -16.86 4.28 -13.87
N THR A 111 -15.81 3.81 -13.20
CA THR A 111 -15.45 4.28 -11.86
C THR A 111 -13.94 4.24 -11.65
N SER A 112 -13.41 5.13 -10.82
CA SER A 112 -12.01 5.10 -10.38
C SER A 112 -11.80 4.26 -9.12
N GLY A 113 -12.84 3.66 -8.53
CA GLY A 113 -12.66 2.76 -7.41
C GLY A 113 -13.87 1.93 -7.04
N ILE A 114 -13.61 0.75 -6.49
CA ILE A 114 -14.63 -0.16 -5.94
C ILE A 114 -14.25 -0.46 -4.49
N ARG A 115 -15.22 -0.42 -3.57
CA ARG A 115 -15.02 -0.87 -2.19
C ARG A 115 -15.99 -1.96 -1.80
N ALA A 116 -15.50 -2.87 -0.96
CA ALA A 116 -16.27 -3.90 -0.30
C ALA A 116 -16.41 -3.56 1.19
N ILE A 117 -17.64 -3.43 1.66
CA ILE A 117 -17.98 -3.23 3.07
C ILE A 117 -18.33 -4.60 3.66
N LEU A 118 -17.53 -5.08 4.61
CA LEU A 118 -17.67 -6.38 5.25
C LEU A 118 -18.39 -6.19 6.59
N ARG A 119 -19.64 -6.64 6.69
CA ARG A 119 -20.39 -6.68 7.96
C ARG A 119 -20.01 -7.95 8.70
N HIS A 120 -19.39 -7.80 9.85
CA HIS A 120 -18.80 -8.94 10.57
C HIS A 120 -19.87 -9.83 11.17
N SER A 121 -19.60 -11.14 11.15
CA SER A 121 -20.39 -12.11 11.90
C SER A 121 -20.22 -11.86 13.40
N PRO A 122 -21.24 -12.11 14.25
CA PRO A 122 -21.08 -12.14 15.70
C PRO A 122 -19.99 -13.12 16.18
N SER A 123 -19.68 -14.16 15.39
CA SER A 123 -18.68 -15.19 15.72
C SER A 123 -17.24 -14.82 15.36
N GLY A 124 -16.99 -13.71 14.68
CA GLY A 124 -15.64 -13.29 14.33
C GLY A 124 -15.55 -12.16 13.29
N LYS A 125 -14.32 -11.71 13.05
CA LYS A 125 -14.01 -10.66 12.09
C LYS A 125 -13.79 -11.23 10.70
N SER A 126 -13.90 -10.38 9.70
CA SER A 126 -13.78 -10.79 8.30
C SER A 126 -12.38 -10.57 7.75
N GLY A 127 -12.07 -11.21 6.64
CA GLY A 127 -10.83 -10.98 5.92
C GLY A 127 -10.88 -11.56 4.52
N LEU A 128 -9.90 -11.18 3.72
CA LEU A 128 -9.77 -11.52 2.31
C LEU A 128 -8.37 -12.07 2.05
N THR A 129 -8.25 -13.05 1.16
CA THR A 129 -6.95 -13.42 0.57
C THR A 129 -6.70 -12.70 -0.75
N GLU A 130 -7.76 -12.36 -1.49
CA GLU A 130 -7.67 -11.65 -2.77
C GLU A 130 -8.97 -10.85 -3.01
N PHE A 131 -8.86 -9.72 -3.71
CA PHE A 131 -9.97 -8.90 -4.19
C PHE A 131 -9.74 -8.53 -5.65
N GLU A 132 -10.48 -9.19 -6.55
CA GLU A 132 -10.38 -8.91 -7.98
C GLU A 132 -11.54 -8.03 -8.43
N VAL A 133 -11.26 -7.12 -9.37
CA VAL A 133 -12.29 -6.39 -10.13
C VAL A 133 -12.00 -6.55 -11.62
N TRP A 134 -13.04 -6.85 -12.38
CA TRP A 134 -12.99 -7.20 -13.79
C TRP A 134 -13.94 -6.31 -14.59
N GLY A 135 -13.60 -6.12 -15.85
CA GLY A 135 -14.42 -5.48 -16.86
C GLY A 135 -13.78 -5.63 -18.23
N GLU A 136 -14.51 -5.25 -19.27
CA GLU A 136 -13.96 -5.17 -20.62
C GLU A 136 -13.12 -3.90 -20.78
N ALA A 137 -11.98 -4.02 -21.47
CA ALA A 137 -11.14 -2.89 -21.79
C ALA A 137 -10.39 -3.09 -23.11
N ALA A 138 -10.24 -2.00 -23.87
CA ALA A 138 -9.26 -1.93 -24.93
C ALA A 138 -7.86 -1.82 -24.31
N LEU A 139 -6.94 -2.67 -24.77
CA LEU A 139 -5.56 -2.68 -24.32
C LEU A 139 -4.68 -1.87 -25.31
N PRO A 140 -3.60 -1.21 -24.83
CA PRO A 140 -3.17 -1.14 -23.44
C PRO A 140 -4.07 -0.21 -22.60
N LEU A 141 -4.24 -0.54 -21.32
CA LEU A 141 -4.89 0.36 -20.39
C LEU A 141 -4.04 1.63 -20.22
N PRO A 142 -4.63 2.85 -20.23
CA PRO A 142 -3.87 4.06 -19.92
C PRO A 142 -3.30 3.96 -18.50
N GLU A 143 -2.05 4.36 -18.32
CA GLU A 143 -1.43 4.41 -17.00
C GLU A 143 -2.17 5.45 -16.13
N PRO A 144 -2.50 5.11 -14.87
CA PRO A 144 -3.11 6.08 -13.97
C PRO A 144 -2.11 7.22 -13.71
N PRO A 145 -2.58 8.48 -13.62
CA PRO A 145 -1.70 9.59 -13.30
C PRO A 145 -1.12 9.41 -11.90
N HIS A 146 0.14 9.84 -11.71
CA HIS A 146 0.74 9.86 -10.38
C HIS A 146 -0.07 10.77 -9.43
N PRO A 147 -0.14 10.44 -8.13
CA PRO A 147 -0.83 11.27 -7.16
C PRO A 147 -0.32 12.72 -7.19
N ALA A 148 -1.25 13.67 -7.26
CA ALA A 148 -0.91 15.09 -7.21
C ALA A 148 -0.11 15.41 -5.93
N GLY A 149 0.93 16.23 -6.09
CA GLY A 149 1.79 16.66 -4.98
C GLY A 149 3.00 15.78 -4.69
N ASN A 150 3.23 14.68 -5.44
CA ASN A 150 4.50 13.95 -5.37
C ASN A 150 5.62 14.74 -6.07
N ILE A 151 6.29 15.63 -5.32
CA ILE A 151 7.42 16.43 -5.81
C ILE A 151 8.73 15.64 -5.96
N ALA A 152 8.76 14.39 -5.48
CA ALA A 152 9.91 13.51 -5.60
C ALA A 152 9.88 12.68 -6.88
N HIS A 153 8.77 12.66 -7.63
CA HIS A 153 8.62 11.82 -8.81
C HIS A 153 9.63 12.17 -9.92
N ASN A 154 10.40 11.17 -10.35
CA ASN A 154 11.25 11.19 -11.53
C ASN A 154 11.22 9.81 -12.23
N PRO A 155 10.59 9.69 -13.40
CA PRO A 155 10.47 8.41 -14.11
C PRO A 155 11.78 8.01 -14.84
N GLY A 156 12.88 8.75 -14.63
CA GLY A 156 14.21 8.45 -15.17
C GLY A 156 14.58 9.27 -16.40
N ASP A 157 13.70 10.15 -16.88
CA ASP A 157 13.88 11.00 -18.06
C ASP A 157 14.38 12.42 -17.73
N LYS A 158 14.60 12.73 -16.44
CA LYS A 158 14.98 14.06 -15.95
C LYS A 158 16.20 14.01 -15.04
N PRO A 159 17.01 15.09 -14.98
CA PRO A 159 18.17 15.15 -14.08
C PRO A 159 17.78 15.28 -12.60
N PHE A 160 16.62 15.88 -12.29
CA PHE A 160 16.09 16.08 -10.94
C PHE A 160 14.57 15.84 -10.92
N PRO A 161 14.00 15.47 -9.76
CA PRO A 161 14.67 15.13 -8.50
C PRO A 161 15.53 13.86 -8.62
N LYS A 162 16.66 13.80 -7.90
CA LYS A 162 17.64 12.71 -7.98
C LYS A 162 17.71 11.99 -6.64
N ALA A 163 17.55 10.66 -6.68
CA ALA A 163 17.72 9.85 -5.48
C ALA A 163 19.16 9.31 -5.32
N SER A 164 19.63 9.25 -4.08
CA SER A 164 20.89 8.63 -3.67
C SER A 164 20.70 7.93 -2.33
N ALA A 165 21.64 7.06 -1.93
CA ALA A 165 21.54 6.34 -0.65
C ALA A 165 22.93 6.07 -0.06
N SER A 166 22.99 5.80 1.25
CA SER A 166 24.22 5.31 1.91
C SER A 166 24.69 3.97 1.38
N HIS A 167 23.73 3.12 0.99
CA HIS A 167 23.95 1.79 0.47
C HIS A 167 22.83 1.42 -0.51
N PHE A 168 23.13 0.58 -1.48
CA PHE A 168 22.13 -0.12 -2.28
C PHE A 168 22.67 -1.46 -2.75
N ASP A 169 21.79 -2.45 -2.90
CA ASP A 169 22.19 -3.81 -3.24
C ASP A 169 22.64 -3.98 -4.70
N ARG A 170 23.35 -5.07 -4.98
CA ARG A 170 23.80 -5.45 -6.33
C ARG A 170 22.76 -6.19 -7.17
N PHE A 171 21.59 -6.50 -6.60
CA PHE A 171 20.51 -7.29 -7.22
C PHE A 171 19.48 -6.43 -7.96
N GLY A 172 19.81 -5.15 -8.18
CA GLY A 172 18.98 -4.22 -8.95
C GLY A 172 18.19 -3.25 -8.08
N GLY A 173 18.28 -3.32 -6.75
CA GLY A 173 17.74 -2.28 -5.88
C GLY A 173 18.52 -0.98 -6.07
N LYS A 174 17.90 0.05 -6.64
CA LYS A 174 18.56 1.33 -6.93
C LYS A 174 17.77 2.49 -6.33
N PRO A 175 18.43 3.54 -5.80
CA PRO A 175 17.74 4.72 -5.24
C PRO A 175 16.70 5.34 -6.19
N ALA A 176 17.02 5.42 -7.48
CA ALA A 176 16.12 5.99 -8.50
C ALA A 176 14.77 5.26 -8.63
N LEU A 177 14.73 3.96 -8.31
CA LEU A 177 13.49 3.17 -8.39
C LEU A 177 12.52 3.46 -7.24
N ALA A 178 12.96 4.12 -6.17
CA ALA A 178 12.07 4.55 -5.09
C ALA A 178 11.30 5.84 -5.41
N ILE A 179 11.58 6.46 -6.57
CA ILE A 179 10.98 7.73 -7.00
C ILE A 179 10.45 7.69 -8.44
N ASP A 180 10.44 6.53 -9.10
CA ASP A 180 9.98 6.39 -10.49
C ASP A 180 8.45 6.37 -10.63
N GLY A 181 7.74 6.38 -9.51
CA GLY A 181 6.28 6.39 -9.44
C GLY A 181 5.65 5.01 -9.62
N LYS A 182 6.42 3.93 -9.60
CA LYS A 182 5.95 2.55 -9.64
C LYS A 182 6.10 1.94 -8.24
N THR A 183 5.03 1.31 -7.76
CA THR A 183 5.05 0.63 -6.46
C THR A 183 4.92 -0.86 -6.65
N ASN A 184 5.91 -1.64 -6.21
CA ASN A 184 5.85 -3.10 -6.22
C ASN A 184 6.24 -3.72 -4.88
N PHE A 185 5.26 -4.31 -4.20
CA PHE A 185 5.47 -5.08 -2.97
C PHE A 185 5.81 -6.55 -3.22
N LEU A 186 5.91 -6.99 -4.47
CA LEU A 186 6.28 -8.37 -4.83
C LEU A 186 7.79 -8.51 -4.99
N PRO A 187 8.36 -9.70 -4.67
CA PRO A 187 9.78 -9.96 -4.84
C PRO A 187 10.22 -9.89 -6.30
N SER A 188 9.33 -10.18 -7.25
CA SER A 188 9.59 -10.08 -8.68
C SER A 188 8.41 -9.44 -9.41
N PRO A 189 8.64 -8.55 -10.40
CA PRO A 189 9.94 -7.98 -10.76
C PRO A 189 10.47 -7.00 -9.69
N THR A 190 11.80 -6.83 -9.62
CA THR A 190 12.39 -5.82 -8.72
C THR A 190 12.13 -4.42 -9.26
N ASN A 191 11.47 -3.59 -8.45
CA ASN A 191 11.29 -2.15 -8.70
C ASN A 191 11.21 -1.48 -7.33
N ARG A 192 12.38 -1.12 -6.78
CA ARG A 192 12.56 -0.55 -5.44
C ARG A 192 14.02 -0.20 -5.20
N TRP A 193 14.28 0.59 -4.16
CA TRP A 193 15.56 0.65 -3.49
C TRP A 193 15.57 -0.32 -2.29
N THR A 194 16.72 -0.95 -2.01
CA THR A 194 16.96 -1.62 -0.72
C THR A 194 18.38 -1.41 -0.24
N SER A 195 18.59 -1.37 1.08
CA SER A 195 19.91 -1.42 1.71
C SER A 195 20.36 -2.85 2.03
N TYR A 196 19.81 -3.86 1.34
CA TYR A 196 20.21 -5.27 1.54
C TYR A 196 21.72 -5.46 1.38
N GLU A 197 22.30 -6.39 2.14
CA GLU A 197 23.76 -6.61 2.32
C GLU A 197 24.53 -5.52 3.12
N SER A 198 23.93 -4.36 3.43
CA SER A 198 24.56 -3.33 4.26
C SER A 198 25.02 -3.86 5.62
N LYS A 199 26.14 -3.35 6.14
CA LYS A 199 26.66 -3.69 7.47
C LYS A 199 26.30 -2.66 8.54
N ASN A 200 25.66 -1.56 8.13
CA ASN A 200 25.30 -0.48 9.03
C ASN A 200 24.07 -0.86 9.86
N GLU A 201 23.96 -0.27 11.05
CA GLU A 201 22.73 -0.30 11.85
C GLU A 201 21.67 0.67 11.30
N THR A 202 22.13 1.71 10.62
CA THR A 202 21.30 2.71 9.96
C THR A 202 21.75 2.94 8.52
N ASP A 203 20.79 3.14 7.64
CA ASP A 203 21.02 3.57 6.26
C ASP A 203 20.06 4.69 5.89
N TRP A 204 20.43 5.51 4.91
CA TRP A 204 19.59 6.61 4.44
C TRP A 204 19.30 6.51 2.95
N LEU A 205 18.09 6.97 2.58
CA LEU A 205 17.66 7.25 1.21
C LEU A 205 17.35 8.75 1.11
N GLU A 206 17.99 9.43 0.16
CA GLU A 206 17.90 10.86 -0.07
C GLU A 206 17.23 11.16 -1.41
N VAL A 207 16.52 12.29 -1.47
CA VAL A 207 16.07 12.93 -2.69
C VAL A 207 16.62 14.35 -2.72
N ASP A 208 17.40 14.66 -3.77
CA ASP A 208 17.83 16.00 -4.13
C ASP A 208 16.87 16.58 -5.17
N PHE A 209 16.20 17.68 -4.84
CA PHE A 209 15.26 18.35 -5.72
C PHE A 209 15.94 19.26 -6.75
N GLY A 210 17.24 19.52 -6.63
CA GLY A 210 18.02 20.44 -7.48
C GLY A 210 17.73 21.93 -7.23
N VAL A 211 16.53 22.24 -6.75
CA VAL A 211 16.09 23.59 -6.35
C VAL A 211 15.28 23.49 -5.06
N ALA A 212 15.18 24.59 -4.30
CA ALA A 212 14.39 24.61 -3.08
C ALA A 212 12.92 24.28 -3.36
N LYS A 213 12.35 23.39 -2.54
CA LYS A 213 10.93 23.00 -2.57
C LYS A 213 10.35 23.13 -1.16
N SER A 214 9.08 23.49 -1.10
CA SER A 214 8.31 23.44 0.15
C SER A 214 7.60 22.09 0.29
N PHE A 215 7.83 21.39 1.40
CA PHE A 215 7.21 20.09 1.68
C PHE A 215 6.97 19.90 3.18
N HIS A 216 6.07 18.98 3.52
CA HIS A 216 5.61 18.72 4.90
C HIS A 216 5.14 17.28 5.08
N ARG A 217 5.38 16.42 4.09
CA ARG A 217 4.93 15.02 4.07
C ARG A 217 5.90 14.17 3.26
N VAL A 218 6.19 12.98 3.77
CA VAL A 218 6.87 11.89 3.07
C VAL A 218 5.98 10.65 3.12
N GLU A 219 5.83 9.97 1.98
CA GLU A 219 5.13 8.69 1.87
C GLU A 219 6.12 7.62 1.42
N LEU A 220 6.14 6.47 2.10
CA LEU A 220 7.08 5.37 1.89
C LEU A 220 6.31 4.07 1.64
N ALA A 221 6.42 3.48 0.45
CA ALA A 221 5.96 2.12 0.20
C ALA A 221 7.02 1.13 0.71
N ILE A 222 6.97 0.79 2.00
CA ILE A 222 7.97 -0.06 2.65
C ILE A 222 7.83 -1.51 2.17
N TYR A 223 8.90 -2.05 1.61
CA TYR A 223 9.00 -3.43 1.16
C TYR A 223 9.26 -4.39 2.33
N ASP A 224 8.74 -5.61 2.24
CA ASP A 224 8.87 -6.64 3.26
C ASP A 224 8.82 -8.03 2.61
N ASP A 225 9.98 -8.70 2.55
CA ASP A 225 10.10 -10.09 2.11
C ASP A 225 10.05 -11.10 3.27
N ARG A 226 9.84 -10.61 4.51
CA ARG A 226 9.86 -11.39 5.76
C ARG A 226 11.19 -12.12 6.00
N GLY A 227 12.26 -11.66 5.36
CA GLY A 227 13.59 -12.25 5.38
C GLY A 227 14.66 -11.17 5.43
N GLY A 228 15.40 -11.01 4.35
CA GLY A 228 16.54 -10.10 4.27
C GLY A 228 16.16 -8.63 4.29
N VAL A 229 14.96 -8.28 3.80
CA VAL A 229 14.45 -6.91 3.75
C VAL A 229 13.11 -6.85 4.47
N GLN A 230 13.05 -6.08 5.55
CA GLN A 230 11.88 -5.97 6.41
C GLN A 230 11.66 -4.50 6.81
N PRO A 231 10.48 -4.17 7.38
CA PRO A 231 10.22 -2.84 7.88
C PRO A 231 11.28 -2.43 8.91
N PRO A 232 11.76 -1.17 8.87
CA PRO A 232 12.69 -0.67 9.88
C PRO A 232 12.02 -0.70 11.27
N GLU A 233 12.83 -0.72 12.33
CA GLU A 233 12.31 -0.50 13.69
C GLU A 233 11.72 0.90 13.82
N LYS A 234 12.40 1.88 13.25
CA LYS A 234 11.96 3.27 13.11
C LYS A 234 12.63 3.92 11.90
N TYR A 235 12.04 5.00 11.41
CA TYR A 235 12.68 5.87 10.43
C TYR A 235 12.52 7.32 10.86
N ASP A 236 13.48 8.19 10.56
CA ASP A 236 13.43 9.62 10.84
C ASP A 236 13.55 10.41 9.53
N ILE A 237 13.02 11.64 9.50
CA ILE A 237 13.02 12.50 8.33
C ILE A 237 13.90 13.71 8.62
N GLU A 238 14.82 13.99 7.72
CA GLU A 238 15.74 15.12 7.81
C GLU A 238 15.71 15.94 6.53
N TYR A 239 15.91 17.25 6.66
CA TYR A 239 16.06 18.17 5.54
C TYR A 239 17.47 18.80 5.57
N TRP A 240 17.94 19.24 4.41
CA TRP A 240 19.20 19.96 4.32
C TRP A 240 18.99 21.46 4.53
N ASP A 241 19.68 22.06 5.50
CA ASP A 241 19.56 23.50 5.80
C ASP A 241 20.53 24.38 4.99
N GLY A 242 21.33 23.78 4.11
CA GLY A 242 22.40 24.44 3.36
C GLY A 242 23.80 24.07 3.84
N ALA A 243 23.94 23.64 5.10
CA ALA A 243 25.22 23.30 5.72
C ALA A 243 25.21 21.93 6.42
N ALA A 244 24.08 21.50 6.97
CA ALA A 244 23.92 20.26 7.70
C ALA A 244 22.51 19.65 7.51
N TRP A 245 22.42 18.37 7.81
CA TRP A 245 21.13 17.69 7.95
C TRP A 245 20.50 18.08 9.28
N LYS A 246 19.21 18.43 9.24
CA LYS A 246 18.41 18.78 10.41
C LYS A 246 17.16 17.90 10.47
N PRO A 247 16.78 17.40 11.67
CA PRO A 247 15.52 16.70 11.83
C PRO A 247 14.35 17.63 11.59
N VAL A 248 13.27 17.11 11.00
CA VAL A 248 12.00 17.83 10.93
C VAL A 248 11.33 17.88 12.31
N THR A 249 10.52 18.90 12.55
CA THR A 249 9.72 19.05 13.78
C THR A 249 8.26 18.65 13.55
N GLY A 250 7.51 18.43 14.64
CA GLY A 250 6.07 18.15 14.54
C GLY A 250 5.72 16.80 13.89
N ILE A 251 6.67 15.87 13.75
CA ILE A 251 6.45 14.63 13.00
C ILE A 251 5.32 13.77 13.57
N ARG A 252 4.45 13.28 12.69
CA ARG A 252 3.34 12.36 12.96
C ARG A 252 3.37 11.26 11.91
N LYS A 253 3.50 10.01 12.37
CA LYS A 253 3.66 8.83 11.52
C LYS A 253 2.39 7.98 11.51
N SER A 254 2.01 7.48 10.34
CA SER A 254 0.90 6.54 10.15
C SER A 254 1.36 5.40 9.23
N PRO A 255 1.51 4.16 9.74
CA PRO A 255 1.25 3.72 11.10
C PRO A 255 2.30 4.25 12.09
N ALA A 256 1.99 4.20 13.39
CA ALA A 256 2.91 4.64 14.43
C ALA A 256 4.19 3.80 14.49
N ARG A 257 4.08 2.49 14.26
CA ARG A 257 5.21 1.58 14.03
C ARG A 257 5.31 1.30 12.53
N PRO A 258 6.50 1.37 11.91
CA PRO A 258 6.64 1.08 10.48
C PRO A 258 6.10 -0.31 10.13
N ALA A 259 5.43 -0.42 8.98
CA ALA A 259 4.81 -1.66 8.54
C ALA A 259 5.09 -1.92 7.06
N GLY A 260 5.39 -3.18 6.74
CA GLY A 260 5.73 -3.63 5.40
C GLY A 260 4.53 -3.86 4.50
N GLY A 261 4.76 -3.98 3.20
CA GLY A 261 3.72 -4.29 2.22
C GLY A 261 2.63 -3.20 2.12
N ARG A 262 2.93 -1.98 2.55
CA ARG A 262 1.98 -0.86 2.54
C ARG A 262 2.70 0.49 2.58
N PHE A 263 1.94 1.54 2.28
CA PHE A 263 2.37 2.91 2.47
C PHE A 263 2.44 3.29 3.96
N ASN A 264 3.54 3.92 4.33
CA ASN A 264 3.77 4.59 5.60
C ASN A 264 3.85 6.08 5.31
N GLU A 265 3.14 6.90 6.07
CA GLU A 265 3.10 8.35 5.89
C GLU A 265 3.73 9.02 7.11
N ALA A 266 4.56 10.04 6.87
CA ALA A 266 5.06 10.94 7.88
C ALA A 266 4.73 12.38 7.49
N GLY A 267 3.80 13.00 8.22
CA GLY A 267 3.55 14.44 8.17
C GLY A 267 4.39 15.17 9.21
N PHE A 268 4.81 16.40 8.94
CA PHE A 268 5.65 17.21 9.82
C PHE A 268 5.44 18.71 9.54
N ASP A 269 6.03 19.58 10.35
CA ASP A 269 5.98 21.03 10.11
C ASP A 269 6.61 21.37 8.75
N ARG A 270 6.01 22.29 8.01
CA ARG A 270 6.46 22.63 6.66
C ARG A 270 7.90 23.16 6.68
N VAL A 271 8.73 22.61 5.79
CA VAL A 271 10.10 23.07 5.55
C VAL A 271 10.26 23.52 4.10
N GLU A 272 11.25 24.37 3.87
CA GLU A 272 11.76 24.72 2.55
C GLU A 272 13.21 24.23 2.45
N SER A 273 13.50 23.33 1.51
CA SER A 273 14.82 22.74 1.37
C SER A 273 15.07 22.22 -0.04
N THR A 274 16.33 22.10 -0.43
CA THR A 274 16.75 21.45 -1.67
C THR A 274 16.81 19.93 -1.55
N LYS A 275 16.87 19.38 -0.34
CA LYS A 275 17.03 17.94 -0.12
C LYS A 275 16.25 17.43 1.07
N VAL A 276 15.79 16.20 0.97
CA VAL A 276 15.19 15.45 2.07
C VAL A 276 15.83 14.07 2.11
N ARG A 277 16.05 13.52 3.30
CA ARG A 277 16.42 12.12 3.45
C ARG A 277 15.59 11.43 4.53
N VAL A 278 15.42 10.14 4.34
CA VAL A 278 14.85 9.22 5.33
C VAL A 278 15.98 8.38 5.89
N VAL A 279 16.15 8.42 7.20
CA VAL A 279 17.13 7.62 7.93
C VAL A 279 16.42 6.43 8.54
N PHE A 280 16.77 5.22 8.11
CA PHE A 280 16.17 3.97 8.57
C PHE A 280 17.04 3.37 9.68
N THR A 281 16.44 3.06 10.84
CA THR A 281 17.05 2.18 11.84
C THR A 281 16.55 0.76 11.60
N HIS A 282 17.45 -0.16 11.28
CA HIS A 282 17.08 -1.50 10.84
C HIS A 282 16.58 -2.38 11.98
N ALA A 283 15.62 -3.26 11.66
CA ALA A 283 15.13 -4.26 12.60
C ALA A 283 16.09 -5.46 12.66
N GLY A 284 16.96 -5.48 13.67
CA GLY A 284 17.93 -6.56 13.89
C GLY A 284 18.88 -6.75 12.70
N LYS A 285 18.86 -7.95 12.10
CA LYS A 285 19.72 -8.29 10.96
C LYS A 285 19.10 -7.99 9.59
N ALA A 286 17.80 -7.67 9.53
CA ALA A 286 17.16 -7.31 8.28
C ALA A 286 17.61 -5.91 7.82
N ARG A 287 17.37 -5.60 6.56
CA ARG A 287 17.61 -4.28 5.97
C ARG A 287 16.33 -3.66 5.47
N SER A 288 16.37 -2.39 5.10
CA SER A 288 15.17 -1.64 4.72
C SER A 288 15.11 -1.45 3.21
N GLY A 289 13.89 -1.36 2.69
CA GLY A 289 13.66 -1.10 1.27
C GLY A 289 12.36 -0.36 1.05
N VAL A 290 12.35 0.47 0.02
CA VAL A 290 11.23 1.32 -0.36
C VAL A 290 11.04 1.25 -1.87
N SER A 291 9.80 1.02 -2.27
CA SER A 291 9.34 1.13 -3.65
C SER A 291 8.80 2.52 -3.94
#